data_AF-A0A2E0RSB6-F1
#
_entry.id   AF-A0A2E0RSB6-F1
#
_cell.length_a   1.000
_cell.length_b   1.000
_cell.length_c   1.000
_cell.angle_alpha   90.00
_cell.angle_beta   90.00
_cell.angle_gamma   90.00
#
_symmetry.space_group_name_H-M   'P 1'
#
loop_
_entity.id
_entity.type
_entity.pdbx_description
1 polymer ?
#
loop_
_entity_poly.entity_id
_entity_poly.type
_entity_poly.pdbx_seq_one_letter_code
_entity_poly.pdbx_strand_id
1 'polypeptide(L)'
;MTATLPVTVLSAAAATAVDYGIDRSAVLTDIVCFHYGRPELMRHLPQQLLFESQPAATSDTDDAIGPHAKVRLPLPIAQLVDRDHQRLGIQRSTYLADIICRHMGFPHLVRELDTKSEEVLPLAM
;
A
#
# COMPACT_ATOMS: atom_id res chain seq x y z
N MET A 1 -13.00 0.98 2.77
CA MET A 1 -12.49 -0.40 2.92
C MET A 1 -11.39 -0.44 3.98
N THR A 2 -10.88 -1.62 4.35
CA THR A 2 -9.83 -1.75 5.37
C THR A 2 -8.62 -2.52 4.84
N ALA A 3 -7.42 -2.11 5.27
CA ALA A 3 -6.15 -2.77 4.98
C ALA A 3 -5.54 -3.31 6.28
N THR A 4 -4.95 -4.50 6.22
CA THR A 4 -4.31 -5.13 7.38
C THR A 4 -2.81 -4.85 7.30
N LEU A 5 -2.36 -3.72 7.84
CA LEU A 5 -0.98 -3.25 7.65
C LEU A 5 -0.07 -3.69 8.81
N PRO A 6 1.22 -3.97 8.57
CA PRO A 6 2.22 -4.08 9.62
C PRO A 6 2.32 -2.79 10.46
N VAL A 7 2.70 -2.93 11.74
CA VAL A 7 2.81 -1.79 12.68
C VAL A 7 3.78 -0.73 12.18
N THR A 8 4.88 -1.13 11.55
CA THR A 8 5.87 -0.24 10.94
C THR A 8 5.27 0.63 9.84
N VAL A 9 4.53 0.02 8.91
CA VAL A 9 3.85 0.72 7.81
C VAL A 9 2.77 1.66 8.36
N LEU A 10 2.04 1.25 9.41
CA LEU A 10 1.08 2.13 10.09
C LEU A 10 1.73 3.34 10.74
N SER A 11 2.90 3.14 11.34
CA SER A 11 3.65 4.20 12.03
C SER A 11 4.26 5.17 11.03
N ALA A 12 4.84 4.67 9.93
CA ALA A 12 5.31 5.49 8.83
C ALA A 12 4.18 6.31 8.22
N ALA A 13 3.00 5.70 7.98
CA ALA A 13 1.85 6.42 7.42
C ALA A 13 1.31 7.48 8.39
N ALA A 14 1.43 7.25 9.70
CA ALA A 14 1.08 8.23 10.71
C ALA A 14 2.10 9.38 10.78
N ALA A 15 3.39 9.11 10.66
CA ALA A 15 4.42 10.14 10.57
C ALA A 15 4.20 11.03 9.34
N THR A 16 4.02 10.43 8.17
CA THR A 16 3.66 11.15 6.93
C THR A 16 2.40 12.00 7.13
N ALA A 17 1.36 11.45 7.76
CA ALA A 17 0.15 12.19 8.04
C ALA A 17 0.40 13.44 8.91
N VAL A 18 1.26 13.33 9.93
CA VAL A 18 1.66 14.45 10.78
C VAL A 18 2.48 15.48 9.99
N ASP A 19 3.46 15.05 9.21
CA ASP A 19 4.34 15.94 8.44
C ASP A 19 3.57 16.83 7.46
N TYR A 20 2.48 16.31 6.88
CA TYR A 20 1.62 17.05 5.94
C TYR A 20 0.35 17.64 6.57
N GLY A 21 0.12 17.43 7.88
CA GLY A 21 -1.07 17.92 8.56
C GLY A 21 -2.39 17.33 8.01
N ILE A 22 -2.36 16.07 7.59
CA ILE A 22 -3.51 15.36 7.01
C ILE A 22 -3.85 14.09 7.79
N ASP A 23 -4.98 13.47 7.48
CA ASP A 23 -5.36 12.19 8.08
C ASP A 23 -4.55 11.03 7.50
N ARG A 24 -4.17 10.06 8.35
CA ARG A 24 -3.57 8.79 7.88
C ARG A 24 -4.43 8.10 6.81
N SER A 25 -5.76 8.16 6.93
CA SER A 25 -6.66 7.57 5.92
C SER A 25 -6.52 8.25 4.55
N ALA A 26 -6.23 9.55 4.52
CA ALA A 26 -5.96 10.29 3.30
C ALA A 26 -4.62 9.85 2.68
N VAL A 27 -3.57 9.71 3.49
CA VAL A 27 -2.26 9.17 3.06
C VAL A 27 -2.44 7.81 2.36
N LEU A 28 -3.09 6.86 3.02
CA LEU A 28 -3.32 5.53 2.47
C LEU A 28 -4.18 5.56 1.20
N THR A 29 -5.12 6.50 1.11
CA THR A 29 -5.99 6.64 -0.07
C THR A 29 -5.20 7.16 -1.26
N ASP A 30 -4.38 8.19 -1.07
CA ASP A 30 -3.59 8.80 -2.14
C ASP A 30 -2.55 7.81 -2.69
N ILE A 31 -1.93 6.98 -1.83
CA ILE A 31 -1.04 5.90 -2.25
C ILE A 31 -1.74 4.91 -3.19
N VAL A 32 -2.97 4.49 -2.85
CA VAL A 32 -3.71 3.54 -3.69
C VAL A 32 -4.18 4.20 -4.99
N CYS A 33 -4.62 5.47 -4.97
CA CYS A 33 -4.93 6.23 -6.18
C CYS A 33 -3.72 6.32 -7.11
N PHE A 34 -2.54 6.59 -6.55
CA PHE A 34 -1.28 6.63 -7.27
C PHE A 34 -0.91 5.27 -7.88
N HIS A 35 -1.06 4.17 -7.13
CA HIS A 35 -0.83 2.81 -7.65
C HIS A 35 -1.63 2.51 -8.92
N TYR A 36 -2.88 2.97 -8.99
CA TYR A 36 -3.75 2.78 -10.15
C TYR A 36 -3.52 3.78 -11.29
N GLY A 37 -2.47 4.61 -11.21
CA GLY A 37 -2.19 5.64 -12.21
C GLY A 37 -3.28 6.71 -12.28
N ARG A 38 -3.94 6.98 -11.16
CA ARG A 38 -5.01 7.98 -11.04
C ARG A 38 -4.62 9.11 -10.07
N PRO A 39 -3.51 9.83 -10.33
CA PRO A 39 -3.03 10.83 -9.41
C PRO A 39 -3.93 12.07 -9.34
N GLU A 40 -4.80 12.29 -10.34
CA GLU A 40 -5.82 13.34 -10.30
C GLU A 40 -6.91 13.09 -9.25
N LEU A 41 -6.97 11.86 -8.71
CA LEU A 41 -7.84 11.50 -7.58
C LEU A 41 -7.13 11.59 -6.23
N MET A 42 -5.83 11.88 -6.22
CA MET A 42 -5.09 12.21 -4.99
C MET A 42 -5.55 13.58 -4.50
N ARG A 43 -5.77 13.70 -3.19
CA ARG A 43 -6.32 14.93 -2.61
C ARG A 43 -5.31 15.73 -1.81
N HIS A 44 -4.27 15.09 -1.31
CA HIS A 44 -3.45 15.66 -0.24
C HIS A 44 -1.94 15.49 -0.47
N LEU A 45 -1.49 14.31 -0.91
CA LEU A 45 -0.07 14.04 -1.14
C LEU A 45 0.36 14.51 -2.54
N PRO A 46 1.43 15.33 -2.66
CA PRO A 46 2.04 15.60 -3.95
C PRO A 46 2.81 14.36 -4.45
N GLN A 47 2.70 14.07 -5.75
CA GLN A 47 3.23 12.85 -6.36
C GLN A 47 4.74 12.66 -6.14
N GLN A 48 5.53 13.75 -6.15
CA GLN A 48 6.98 13.71 -5.94
C GLN A 48 7.38 13.08 -4.60
N LEU A 49 6.55 13.20 -3.56
CA LEU A 49 6.88 12.71 -2.21
C LEU A 49 6.61 11.21 -2.03
N LEU A 50 5.78 10.61 -2.87
CA LEU A 50 5.63 9.15 -2.94
C LEU A 50 6.90 8.48 -3.51
N PHE A 51 7.70 9.21 -4.29
CA PHE A 51 8.97 8.72 -4.82
C PHE A 51 10.16 9.03 -3.89
N GLU A 52 10.11 10.12 -3.12
CA GLU A 52 11.20 10.54 -2.22
C GLU A 52 11.20 9.84 -0.85
N SER A 53 10.07 9.26 -0.43
CA SER A 53 9.93 8.59 0.89
C SER A 53 10.59 7.21 0.94
N GLN A 54 11.74 7.03 0.29
CA GLN A 54 12.50 5.80 0.28
C GLN A 54 13.74 5.94 1.21
N PRO A 55 13.59 5.94 2.55
CA PRO A 55 14.72 5.57 3.37
C PRO A 55 14.91 4.06 3.19
N ALA A 56 16.14 3.64 2.93
CA ALA A 56 16.55 2.26 3.10
C ALA A 56 16.38 1.89 4.59
N ALA A 57 15.19 1.46 4.98
CA ALA A 57 14.90 1.13 6.37
C ALA A 57 15.52 -0.24 6.68
N THR A 58 16.71 -0.16 7.25
CA THR A 58 17.48 -1.20 7.92
C THR A 58 16.63 -1.99 8.92
N SER A 59 16.46 -3.29 8.66
CA SER A 59 16.53 -4.46 9.57
C SER A 59 15.97 -4.43 11.01
N ASP A 60 15.18 -3.43 11.39
CA ASP A 60 14.48 -3.36 12.69
C ASP A 60 13.01 -2.95 12.48
N THR A 61 12.35 -3.59 11.52
CA THR A 61 10.92 -3.44 11.32
C THR A 61 10.17 -4.41 12.23
N ASP A 62 9.31 -3.88 13.10
CA ASP A 62 8.24 -4.66 13.71
C ASP A 62 7.24 -5.10 12.62
N ASP A 63 7.44 -6.32 12.13
CA ASP A 63 6.61 -6.96 11.12
C ASP A 63 5.28 -7.47 11.70
N ALA A 64 5.02 -7.25 13.00
CA ALA A 64 3.76 -7.61 13.60
C ALA A 64 2.59 -6.96 12.86
N ILE A 65 1.58 -7.78 12.60
CA ILE A 65 0.35 -7.33 11.96
C ILE A 65 -0.37 -6.36 12.90
N GLY A 66 -0.50 -5.12 12.47
CA GLY A 66 -1.22 -4.08 13.19
C GLY A 66 -2.74 -4.14 12.99
N PRO A 67 -3.49 -3.24 13.65
CA PRO A 67 -4.94 -3.17 13.51
C PRO A 67 -5.37 -2.80 12.09
N HIS A 68 -6.59 -3.19 11.71
CA HIS A 68 -7.17 -2.82 10.42
C HIS A 68 -7.27 -1.30 10.25
N ALA A 69 -6.56 -0.76 9.25
CA ALA A 69 -6.61 0.65 8.90
C ALA A 69 -7.73 0.93 7.90
N LYS A 70 -8.48 2.01 8.11
CA LYS A 70 -9.51 2.46 7.16
C LYS A 70 -8.87 3.20 5.98
N VAL A 71 -9.24 2.78 4.77
CA VAL A 71 -8.87 3.41 3.49
C VAL A 71 -10.15 3.86 2.79
N ARG A 72 -10.26 5.16 2.50
CA ARG A 72 -11.47 5.81 1.94
C ARG A 72 -11.29 6.07 0.45
N LEU A 73 -11.29 5.00 -0.34
CA LEU A 73 -11.06 5.09 -1.79
C LEU A 73 -12.25 5.74 -2.53
N PRO A 74 -11.97 6.55 -3.56
CA PRO A 74 -12.98 6.91 -4.57
C PRO A 74 -13.59 5.67 -5.21
N LEU A 75 -14.87 5.73 -5.57
CA LEU A 75 -15.60 4.58 -6.14
C LEU A 75 -14.90 3.93 -7.35
N PRO A 76 -14.34 4.69 -8.32
CA PRO A 76 -13.63 4.07 -9.44
C PRO A 76 -12.42 3.24 -9.01
N ILE A 77 -11.69 3.69 -7.98
CA ILE A 77 -10.53 2.97 -7.43
C ILE A 77 -10.99 1.75 -6.64
N ALA A 78 -12.07 1.89 -5.85
CA ALA A 78 -12.64 0.78 -5.10
C ALA A 78 -13.05 -0.39 -6.02
N GLN A 79 -13.63 -0.09 -7.19
CA GLN A 79 -14.00 -1.10 -8.18
C GLN A 79 -12.79 -1.80 -8.81
N LEU A 80 -11.71 -1.07 -9.08
CA LEU A 80 -10.46 -1.65 -9.58
C LEU A 80 -9.84 -2.59 -8.54
N VAL A 81 -9.81 -2.17 -7.27
CA VAL A 81 -9.37 -3.00 -6.15
C VAL A 81 -10.21 -4.26 -6.04
N ASP A 82 -11.54 -4.13 -6.06
CA ASP A 82 -12.47 -5.27 -5.95
C ASP A 82 -12.25 -6.28 -7.09
N ARG A 83 -12.04 -5.80 -8.33
CA ARG A 83 -11.74 -6.68 -9.47
C ARG A 83 -10.38 -7.37 -9.34
N ASP A 84 -9.34 -6.63 -8.96
CA ASP A 84 -7.97 -7.15 -9.02
C ASP A 84 -7.68 -8.11 -7.88
N HIS A 85 -8.20 -7.87 -6.66
CA HIS A 85 -8.04 -8.83 -5.57
C HIS A 85 -8.75 -10.16 -5.87
N GLN A 86 -9.91 -10.12 -6.56
CA GLN A 86 -10.63 -11.33 -6.98
C GLN A 86 -9.86 -12.07 -8.07
N ARG A 87 -9.37 -11.34 -9.07
CA ARG A 87 -8.56 -11.91 -10.17
C ARG A 87 -7.30 -12.59 -9.64
N LEU A 88 -6.64 -11.98 -8.68
CA LEU A 88 -5.44 -12.53 -8.06
C LEU A 88 -5.76 -13.57 -6.99
N GLY A 89 -7.02 -13.73 -6.56
CA GLY A 89 -7.39 -14.63 -5.47
C GLY A 89 -6.72 -14.27 -4.13
N ILE A 90 -6.51 -12.98 -3.87
CA ILE A 90 -5.91 -12.44 -2.64
C ILE A 90 -7.02 -11.82 -1.80
N GLN A 91 -6.93 -11.94 -0.47
CA GLN A 91 -7.86 -11.23 0.41
C GLN A 91 -7.73 -9.72 0.21
N ARG A 92 -8.85 -9.02 -0.03
CA ARG A 92 -8.85 -7.56 -0.32
C ARG A 92 -8.02 -6.73 0.67
N SER A 93 -8.09 -7.05 1.96
CA SER A 93 -7.32 -6.35 2.99
C SER A 93 -5.82 -6.56 2.91
N THR A 94 -5.38 -7.75 2.47
CA THR A 94 -3.97 -8.08 2.21
C THR A 94 -3.51 -7.43 0.93
N TYR A 95 -4.31 -7.49 -0.13
CA TYR A 95 -4.01 -6.84 -1.40
C TYR A 95 -3.79 -5.32 -1.25
N LEU A 96 -4.67 -4.65 -0.51
CA LEU A 96 -4.48 -3.23 -0.17
C LEU A 96 -3.23 -3.00 0.67
N ALA A 97 -2.96 -3.87 1.64
CA ALA A 97 -1.79 -3.75 2.48
C ALA A 97 -0.51 -3.85 1.66
N ASP A 98 -0.42 -4.82 0.76
CA ASP A 98 0.72 -5.05 -0.11
C ASP A 98 0.99 -3.86 -1.04
N ILE A 99 -0.06 -3.26 -1.63
CA ILE A 99 0.06 -2.02 -2.42
C ILE A 99 0.70 -0.90 -1.58
N ILE A 100 0.20 -0.72 -0.36
CA ILE A 100 0.66 0.33 0.55
C ILE A 100 2.10 0.06 0.99
N CYS A 101 2.43 -1.17 1.41
CA CYS A 101 3.79 -1.56 1.79
C CYS A 101 4.79 -1.25 0.67
N ARG A 102 4.47 -1.64 -0.57
CA ARG A 102 5.33 -1.40 -1.74
C ARG A 102 5.60 0.09 -1.96
N HIS A 103 4.56 0.92 -1.97
CA HIS A 103 4.69 2.36 -2.25
C HIS A 103 5.25 3.16 -1.07
N MET A 104 5.20 2.61 0.14
CA MET A 104 5.83 3.22 1.32
C MET A 104 7.29 2.78 1.52
N GLY A 105 7.87 2.04 0.58
CA GLY A 105 9.27 1.61 0.65
C GLY A 105 9.52 0.39 1.53
N PHE A 106 8.50 -0.41 1.81
CA PHE A 106 8.59 -1.69 2.54
C PHE A 106 8.26 -2.89 1.65
N PRO A 107 8.99 -3.12 0.54
CA PRO A 107 8.70 -4.24 -0.37
C PRO A 107 8.85 -5.60 0.30
N HIS A 108 9.73 -5.74 1.30
CA HIS A 108 9.91 -6.98 2.07
C HIS A 108 8.68 -7.37 2.92
N LEU A 109 7.73 -6.45 3.13
CA LEU A 109 6.48 -6.70 3.87
C LEU A 109 5.29 -7.02 2.95
N VAL A 110 5.52 -7.08 1.65
CA VAL A 110 4.55 -7.55 0.67
C VAL A 110 4.38 -9.06 0.83
N ARG A 111 3.14 -9.52 1.06
CA ARG A 111 2.86 -10.91 1.39
C ARG A 111 2.50 -11.78 0.20
N GLU A 112 1.56 -11.30 -0.62
CA GLU A 112 0.97 -12.11 -1.70
C GLU A 112 1.15 -11.48 -3.07
N LEU A 113 1.23 -10.15 -3.16
CA LEU A 113 1.35 -9.43 -4.43
C LEU A 113 2.63 -9.77 -5.19
N ASP A 114 3.76 -9.98 -4.49
CA ASP A 114 5.04 -10.35 -5.10
C ASP A 114 5.12 -11.86 -5.38
N THR A 115 4.63 -12.70 -4.46
CA THR A 115 4.58 -14.16 -4.62
C THR A 115 3.85 -14.58 -5.90
N LYS A 116 2.69 -13.95 -6.21
CA LYS A 116 1.94 -14.25 -7.44
C LYS A 116 2.49 -13.57 -8.70
N SER A 117 3.39 -12.59 -8.53
CA SER A 117 4.10 -11.96 -9.66
C SER A 117 5.33 -12.77 -10.06
N GLU A 118 5.97 -13.48 -9.12
CA GLU A 118 7.15 -14.33 -9.37
C GLU A 118 6.82 -15.76 -9.85
N GLU A 119 5.56 -16.22 -9.77
CA GLU A 119 5.13 -17.53 -10.28
C GLU A 119 5.17 -17.69 -11.83
N VAL A 120 5.80 -16.75 -12.57
CA VAL A 120 5.96 -16.80 -14.04
C VAL A 120 7.41 -17.05 -14.49
N LEU A 121 8.27 -17.64 -13.64
CA LEU A 121 9.54 -18.19 -14.11
C LEU A 121 9.50 -19.72 -14.11
N PRO A 122 9.32 -20.37 -15.27
CA PRO A 122 9.65 -21.78 -15.40
C PRO A 122 11.18 -21.87 -15.42
N LEU A 123 11.80 -22.24 -14.30
CA LEU A 123 13.15 -22.78 -14.31
C LEU A 123 13.08 -24.20 -14.87
N ALA A 124 12.95 -24.28 -16.19
CA ALA A 124 13.39 -25.42 -16.97
C ALA A 124 14.72 -25.03 -17.64
N MET A 125 15.83 -25.43 -17.02
CA MET A 125 17.01 -26.05 -17.65
C MET A 125 18.06 -26.37 -16.59
#